data_AF-A0A944VT88-F1
#
_entry.id   AF-A0A944VT88-F1
#
_cell.length_a   1.000
_cell.length_b   1.000
_cell.length_c   1.000
_cell.angle_alpha   90.00
_cell.angle_beta   90.00
_cell.angle_gamma   90.00
#
_symmetry.space_group_name_H-M   'P 1'
#
loop_
_entity.id
_entity.type
_entity.pdbx_description
1 polymer ?
#
loop_
_entity_poly.entity_id
_entity_poly.type
_entity_poly.pdbx_seq_one_letter_code
_entity_poly.pdbx_strand_id
1 'polypeptide(L)' 'MRKKRMDNRLMQSDIAHIIGVSEASIWNWENGRTKPSKKNLEIINEFVAAL' A
#
# COMPACT_ATOMS: atom_id res chain seq x y z
N MET A 1 4.06 3.76 3.70
CA MET A 1 2.77 3.19 3.28
C MET A 1 1.79 3.09 4.46
N ARG A 2 1.96 2.18 5.44
CA ARG A 2 1.02 1.99 6.58
C ARG A 2 0.61 3.28 7.30
N LYS A 3 1.58 4.09 7.71
CA LYS A 3 1.29 5.37 8.38
C LYS A 3 0.36 6.25 7.54
N LYS A 4 0.71 6.47 6.26
CA LYS A 4 -0.10 7.27 5.33
C LYS A 4 -1.52 6.73 5.18
N ARG A 5 -1.66 5.40 5.03
CA ARG A 5 -2.96 4.73 4.97
C ARG A 5 -3.80 5.00 6.22
N MET A 6 -3.20 4.87 7.41
CA MET A 6 -3.88 5.11 8.69
C MET A 6 -4.22 6.60 8.90
N ASP A 7 -3.33 7.51 8.53
CA ASP A 7 -3.57 8.97 8.60
C ASP A 7 -4.77 9.37 7.74
N ASN A 8 -5.04 8.63 6.66
CA ASN A 8 -6.20 8.81 5.78
C ASN A 8 -7.40 7.91 6.14
N ARG A 9 -7.36 7.18 7.26
CA ARG A 9 -8.41 6.26 7.73
C ARG A 9 -8.83 5.18 6.72
N LEU A 10 -7.89 4.77 5.87
CA LEU A 10 -8.12 3.74 4.86
C LEU A 10 -7.90 2.33 5.42
N MET A 11 -8.76 1.39 5.03
CA MET A 11 -8.58 -0.04 5.24
C MET A 11 -7.49 -0.58 4.31
N GLN A 12 -6.97 -1.78 4.62
CA GLN A 12 -6.01 -2.45 3.73
C GLN A 12 -6.66 -2.80 2.39
N SER A 13 -7.95 -3.16 2.39
CA SER A 13 -8.77 -3.36 1.19
C SER A 13 -8.87 -2.12 0.30
N ASP A 14 -9.02 -0.94 0.89
CA ASP A 14 -9.18 0.32 0.13
C ASP A 14 -7.93 0.62 -0.70
N ILE A 15 -6.76 0.55 -0.06
CA ILE A 15 -5.52 0.81 -0.78
C ILE A 15 -5.18 -0.30 -1.77
N ALA A 16 -5.52 -1.55 -1.45
CA ALA A 16 -5.37 -2.67 -2.38
C ALA A 16 -6.15 -2.42 -3.67
N HIS A 17 -7.39 -1.93 -3.55
CA HIS A 17 -8.22 -1.55 -4.68
C HIS A 17 -7.62 -0.36 -5.45
N ILE A 18 -7.18 0.70 -4.76
CA ILE A 18 -6.58 1.89 -5.38
C ILE A 18 -5.34 1.56 -6.22
N ILE A 19 -4.44 0.71 -5.70
CA ILE A 19 -3.16 0.42 -6.37
C ILE A 19 -3.19 -0.88 -7.20
N GLY A 20 -4.34 -1.55 -7.28
CA GLY A 20 -4.55 -2.72 -8.13
C GLY A 20 -3.82 -3.99 -7.67
N VAL A 21 -3.80 -4.26 -6.36
CA VAL A 21 -3.18 -5.47 -5.79
C VAL A 21 -4.13 -6.17 -4.83
N SER A 22 -3.75 -7.35 -4.33
CA SER A 22 -4.55 -8.03 -3.31
C SER A 22 -4.38 -7.39 -1.93
N GLU A 23 -5.42 -7.46 -1.09
CA GLU A 23 -5.31 -7.06 0.32
C GLU A 23 -4.21 -7.83 1.06
N ALA A 24 -4.02 -9.11 0.75
CA ALA A 24 -2.93 -9.92 1.28
C ALA A 24 -1.55 -9.35 0.93
N SER A 25 -1.37 -8.76 -0.26
CA SER A 25 -0.13 -8.06 -0.63
C SER A 25 0.12 -6.86 0.29
N ILE A 26 -0.91 -6.07 0.57
CA ILE A 26 -0.84 -4.94 1.50
C ILE A 26 -0.44 -5.42 2.89
N TRP A 27 -1.15 -6.42 3.43
CA TRP A 27 -0.86 -6.98 4.73
C TRP A 27 0.57 -7.50 4.82
N ASN A 28 1.05 -8.22 3.81
CA ASN A 28 2.41 -8.76 3.78
C ASN A 28 3.47 -7.65 3.78
N TRP A 29 3.28 -6.60 2.97
CA TRP A 29 4.23 -5.48 2.89
C TRP A 29 4.27 -4.66 4.19
N GLU A 30 3.12 -4.41 4.80
CA GLU A 30 3.03 -3.66 6.06
C GLU A 30 3.60 -4.41 7.26
N ASN A 31 3.63 -5.75 7.20
CA ASN A 31 4.21 -6.61 8.23
C ASN A 31 5.63 -7.11 7.86
N GLY A 32 6.21 -6.63 6.76
CA GLY A 32 7.57 -6.99 6.34
C GLY A 32 7.74 -8.46 5.91
N ARG A 33 6.65 -9.17 5.59
CA ARG A 33 6.67 -10.58 5.16
C ARG A 33 7.24 -10.73 3.75
N THR A 34 6.91 -9.79 2.87
CA THR A 34 7.44 -9.71 1.51
C THR A 34 7.73 -8.25 1.15
N LYS A 35 8.46 -8.03 0.07
CA LYS A 35 8.71 -6.69 -0.48
C LYS A 35 7.86 -6.47 -1.74
N PRO A 36 7.38 -5.24 -2.00
CA PRO A 36 6.72 -4.93 -3.26
C PRO A 36 7.71 -5.05 -4.43
N SER A 37 7.20 -5.32 -5.63
CA SER A 37 7.98 -5.23 -6.87
C SER A 37 8.39 -3.78 -7.14
N LYS A 38 9.34 -3.57 -8.07
CA LYS A 38 9.74 -2.21 -8.50
C LYS A 38 8.54 -1.37 -8.95
N LYS A 39 7.67 -1.92 -9.81
CA LYS A 39 6.42 -1.27 -10.25
C LYS A 39 5.52 -0.89 -9.08
N ASN A 40 5.34 -1.78 -8.11
CA ASN A 40 4.46 -1.49 -6.97
C ASN A 40 5.09 -0.48 -6.01
N LEU A 41 6.41 -0.43 -5.90
CA LEU A 41 7.11 0.62 -5.15
C LEU A 41 6.88 2.01 -5.77
N GLU A 42 6.91 2.13 -7.09
CA GLU A 42 6.61 3.39 -7.79
C GLU A 42 5.19 3.86 -7.47
N ILE A 43 4.18 2.98 -7.60
CA ILE A 43 2.78 3.30 -7.27
C ILE A 43 2.61 3.66 -5.78
N ILE A 44 3.28 2.95 -4.87
CA ILE A 44 3.24 3.26 -3.43
C ILE A 44 3.86 4.64 -3.15
N ASN A 45 4.94 4.99 -3.84
CA ASN A 45 5.58 6.29 -3.67
C ASN A 45 4.68 7.43 -4.17
N GLU A 46 4.02 7.24 -5.31
CA GLU A 46 3.00 8.17 -5.80
C GLU A 46 1.85 8.33 -4.80
N PHE A 47 1.31 7.23 -4.27
CA PHE A 47 0.27 7.26 -3.24
C PHE A 47 0.71 8.02 -1.98
N VAL A 48 1.96 7.83 -1.53
CA VAL A 48 2.49 8.48 -0.33
C VAL A 48 2.72 9.98 -0.55
N ALA A 49 3.07 10.39 -1.78
CA ALA A 49 3.35 11.78 -2.14
C ALA A 49 2.10 12.61 -2.49
N ALA A 50 1.04 11.97 -3.00
CA ALA A 50 -0.15 12.65 -3.55
C ALA A 50 -1.23 12.99 -2.50
N LEU A 51 -1.06 12.57 -1.26
CA LEU A 51 -1.98 12.83 -0.14
C LEU A 51 -1.24 13.49 1.01
#